data_AF-A0A962L505-F1
#
_entry.id   AF-A0A962L505-F1
#
_cell.length_a   1.000
_cell.length_b   1.000
_cell.length_c   1.000
_cell.angle_alpha   90.00
_cell.angle_beta   90.00
_cell.angle_gamma   90.00
#
_symmetry.space_group_name_H-M   'P 1'
#
loop_
_entity.id
_entity.type
_entity.pdbx_description
1 polymer ?
#
loop_
_entity_poly.entity_id
_entity_poly.type
_entity_poly.pdbx_seq_one_letter_code
_entity_poly.pdbx_strand_id
1 'polypeptide(L)'
;KRPDLSCYASKPVLVSSASPGAFGGMRAASHLRTLLAGIGCLVFPQIFVVPSALQAFSEDGSFANETLSERADQIAGAFVQLVDKLS
;
A
#
# COMPACT_ATOMS: atom_id res chain seq x y z
N LYS A 1 18.52 -23.79 8.36
CA LYS A 1 17.16 -23.73 8.98
C LYS A 1 16.33 -22.77 8.14
N ARG A 2 15.17 -23.17 7.58
CA ARG A 2 14.32 -22.20 6.85
C ARG A 2 13.69 -21.23 7.85
N PRO A 3 13.58 -19.93 7.53
CA PRO A 3 12.90 -18.97 8.40
C PRO A 3 11.43 -19.34 8.57
N ASP A 4 10.88 -19.11 9.76
CA ASP A 4 9.43 -19.25 10.00
C ASP A 4 8.69 -18.06 9.39
N LEU A 5 7.67 -18.35 8.59
CA LEU A 5 6.84 -17.36 7.88
C LEU A 5 5.38 -17.36 8.38
N SER A 6 5.09 -18.07 9.48
CA SER A 6 3.74 -18.18 10.05
C SER A 6 3.05 -16.83 10.29
N CYS A 7 3.80 -15.78 10.64
CA CYS A 7 3.27 -14.43 10.87
C CYS A 7 2.78 -13.70 9.60
N TYR A 8 3.09 -14.21 8.41
CA TYR A 8 2.65 -13.67 7.12
C TYR A 8 1.48 -14.46 6.51
N ALA A 9 1.27 -15.70 6.94
CA ALA A 9 0.24 -16.57 6.40
C ALA A 9 -1.15 -15.96 6.59
N SER A 10 -1.89 -15.84 5.49
CA SER A 10 -3.24 -15.27 5.42
C SER A 10 -3.36 -13.82 5.92
N LYS A 11 -2.24 -13.12 6.14
CA LYS A 11 -2.26 -11.75 6.66
C LYS A 11 -2.74 -10.78 5.56
N PRO A 12 -3.82 -10.01 5.76
CA PRO A 12 -4.24 -8.99 4.81
C PRO A 12 -3.20 -7.86 4.72
N VAL A 13 -2.84 -7.45 3.50
CA VAL A 13 -1.87 -6.37 3.28
C VAL A 13 -2.28 -5.45 2.14
N LEU A 14 -2.26 -4.15 2.39
CA LEU A 14 -2.30 -3.10 1.37
C LEU A 14 -0.88 -2.58 1.12
N VAL A 15 -0.44 -2.58 -0.14
CA VAL A 15 0.87 -2.04 -0.51
C VAL A 15 0.72 -0.58 -0.94
N SER A 16 1.54 0.29 -0.35
CA SER A 16 1.65 1.69 -0.73
C SER A 16 3.11 2.10 -0.96
N SER A 17 3.33 3.13 -1.77
CA SER A 17 4.66 3.72 -1.99
C SER A 17 4.59 5.22 -2.23
N ALA A 18 5.60 5.93 -1.77
CA ALA A 18 5.80 7.35 -2.03
C ALA A 18 7.27 7.60 -2.40
N SER A 19 7.51 8.41 -3.43
CA SER A 19 8.87 8.75 -3.87
C SER A 19 8.90 10.13 -4.53
N PRO A 20 10.03 10.88 -4.46
CA PRO A 20 10.17 12.16 -5.16
C PRO A 20 10.04 12.06 -6.69
N GLY A 21 10.21 10.88 -7.27
CA GLY A 21 10.09 10.67 -8.72
C GLY A 21 8.64 10.62 -9.22
N ALA A 22 8.46 10.84 -10.53
CA ALA A 22 7.15 10.90 -11.19
C ALA A 22 6.29 9.62 -11.07
N PHE A 23 6.89 8.47 -10.77
CA PHE A 23 6.20 7.19 -10.65
C PHE A 23 5.97 6.74 -9.20
N GLY A 24 6.32 7.57 -8.21
CA GLY A 24 5.99 7.31 -6.80
C GLY A 24 6.47 5.99 -6.22
N GLY A 25 7.52 5.37 -6.79
CA GLY A 25 8.04 4.08 -6.32
C GLY A 25 7.29 2.84 -6.82
N MET A 26 6.41 2.96 -7.82
CA MET A 26 5.56 1.88 -8.34
C MET A 26 6.30 0.55 -8.62
N ARG A 27 7.55 0.60 -9.10
CA ARG A 27 8.34 -0.62 -9.35
C ARG A 27 8.64 -1.39 -8.06
N ALA A 28 9.09 -0.69 -7.02
CA ALA A 28 9.36 -1.30 -5.72
C ALA A 28 8.07 -1.86 -5.12
N ALA A 29 6.96 -1.12 -5.22
CA ALA A 29 5.65 -1.58 -4.77
C ALA A 29 5.18 -2.85 -5.49
N SER A 30 5.34 -2.91 -6.82
CA SER A 30 4.99 -4.08 -7.62
C SER A 30 5.80 -5.32 -7.24
N HIS A 31 7.13 -5.17 -7.05
CA HIS A 31 7.97 -6.26 -6.57
C HIS A 31 7.60 -6.71 -5.16
N LEU A 32 7.36 -5.76 -4.25
CA LEU A 32 6.94 -6.06 -2.87
C LEU A 32 5.61 -6.83 -2.85
N ARG A 33 4.63 -6.44 -3.66
CA ARG A 33 3.37 -7.18 -3.82
C ARG A 33 3.60 -8.64 -4.22
N THR A 34 4.47 -8.89 -5.20
CA THR A 34 4.81 -10.25 -5.63
C THR A 34 5.47 -11.06 -4.51
N LEU A 35 6.39 -10.45 -3.76
CA LEU A 35 7.06 -11.11 -2.64
C LEU A 35 6.10 -11.45 -1.50
N LEU A 36 5.25 -10.50 -1.10
CA LEU A 36 4.26 -10.69 -0.04
C LEU A 36 3.25 -11.80 -0.38
N ALA A 37 2.79 -11.83 -1.64
CA ALA A 37 1.94 -12.93 -2.12
C ALA A 37 2.68 -14.27 -2.07
N GLY A 38 3.96 -14.29 -2.47
CA GLY A 38 4.79 -15.50 -2.45
C GLY A 38 5.04 -16.07 -1.04
N ILE A 39 4.99 -15.24 0.00
CA ILE A 39 5.14 -15.66 1.41
C ILE A 39 3.78 -15.87 2.13
N GLY A 40 2.67 -15.88 1.40
CA GLY A 40 1.36 -16.27 1.93
C GLY A 40 0.48 -15.14 2.45
N CYS A 41 0.81 -13.87 2.19
CA CYS A 41 -0.08 -12.75 2.53
C CYS A 41 -1.30 -12.69 1.59
N LEU A 42 -2.42 -12.19 2.11
CA LEU A 42 -3.59 -11.80 1.32
C LEU A 42 -3.41 -10.36 0.82
N VAL A 43 -2.79 -10.20 -0.35
CA VAL A 43 -2.45 -8.87 -0.87
C VAL A 43 -3.64 -8.24 -1.57
N PHE A 44 -4.02 -7.03 -1.14
CA PHE A 44 -5.06 -6.23 -1.78
C PHE A 44 -4.70 -5.95 -3.25
N PRO A 45 -5.66 -6.05 -4.20
CA PRO A 45 -5.36 -5.95 -5.62
C PRO A 45 -4.88 -4.56 -6.05
N GLN A 46 -5.30 -3.50 -5.37
CA GLN A 46 -4.87 -2.14 -5.68
C GLN A 46 -3.59 -1.77 -4.93
N ILE A 47 -2.72 -1.02 -5.59
CA ILE A 47 -1.52 -0.42 -5.00
C ILE A 47 -1.74 1.09 -4.92
N PHE A 48 -1.50 1.69 -3.76
CA PHE A 48 -1.55 3.14 -3.60
C PHE A 48 -0.17 3.76 -3.84
N VAL A 49 -0.06 4.62 -4.86
CA VAL A 49 1.22 5.22 -5.28
C VAL A 49 1.11 6.73 -5.20
N VAL A 50 2.04 7.35 -4.46
CA VAL A 50 2.16 8.81 -4.32
C VAL A 50 3.35 9.29 -5.14
N PRO A 51 3.13 9.83 -6.36
CA PRO A 51 4.18 10.44 -7.16
C PRO A 51 4.62 11.78 -6.57
N SER A 52 5.83 12.23 -6.92
CA SER A 52 6.33 13.56 -6.55
C SER A 52 6.17 13.86 -5.05
N ALA A 53 6.55 12.90 -4.20
CA ALA A 53 6.19 12.91 -2.78
C ALA A 53 6.64 14.16 -2.03
N LEU A 54 7.69 14.85 -2.46
CA LEU A 54 8.13 16.11 -1.85
C LEU A 54 7.11 17.26 -2.02
N GLN A 55 6.23 17.20 -3.02
CA GLN A 55 5.15 18.16 -3.25
C GLN A 55 3.77 17.61 -2.87
N ALA A 56 3.68 16.31 -2.56
CA ALA A 56 2.41 15.65 -2.29
C ALA A 56 1.91 15.85 -0.85
N PHE A 57 2.78 16.34 0.04
CA PHE A 57 2.48 16.56 1.45
C PHE A 57 2.72 18.02 1.86
N SER A 58 1.84 18.54 2.70
CA SER A 58 1.96 19.84 3.37
C SER A 58 2.96 19.76 4.53
N GLU A 59 3.35 20.90 5.09
CA GLU A 59 4.30 20.95 6.22
C GLU A 59 3.80 20.21 7.48
N ASP A 60 2.49 20.10 7.66
CA ASP A 60 1.86 19.35 8.76
C ASP A 60 1.75 17.83 8.49
N GLY A 61 2.23 17.36 7.33
CA GLY A 61 2.18 15.96 6.91
C GLY A 61 0.85 15.55 6.27
N SER A 62 -0.12 16.45 6.12
CA SER A 62 -1.35 16.19 5.38
C SER A 62 -1.08 16.12 3.87
N PHE A 63 -2.01 15.54 3.10
CA PHE A 63 -1.91 15.61 1.64
C PHE A 63 -2.13 17.05 1.15
N ALA A 64 -1.25 17.52 0.28
CA ALA A 64 -1.36 18.86 -0.31
C ALA A 64 -2.48 18.95 -1.38
N ASN A 65 -3.02 17.81 -1.81
CA ASN A 65 -4.03 17.71 -2.85
C ASN A 65 -5.22 16.87 -2.36
N GLU A 66 -6.42 17.45 -2.44
CA GLU A 66 -7.67 16.82 -2.01
C GLU A 66 -7.97 15.51 -2.77
N THR A 67 -7.77 15.48 -4.09
CA THR A 67 -7.94 14.26 -4.91
C THR A 67 -7.02 13.12 -4.46
N LEU A 68 -5.79 13.44 -4.01
CA LEU A 68 -4.89 12.43 -3.48
C LEU A 68 -5.39 11.90 -2.13
N SER A 69 -5.92 12.77 -1.28
CA SER A 69 -6.55 12.41 0.00
C SER A 69 -7.78 11.52 -0.22
N GLU A 70 -8.71 11.93 -1.08
CA GLU A 70 -9.91 11.17 -1.41
C GLU A 70 -9.55 9.77 -1.94
N ARG A 71 -8.53 9.67 -2.79
CA ARG A 71 -8.05 8.40 -3.31
C ARG A 71 -7.45 7.52 -2.22
N ALA A 72 -6.71 8.12 -1.28
CA ALA A 72 -6.17 7.40 -0.13
C ALA A 72 -7.31 6.82 0.73
N ASP A 73 -8.31 7.65 1.04
CA ASP A 73 -9.49 7.26 1.81
C ASP A 73 -10.30 6.15 1.13
N GLN A 74 -10.52 6.25 -0.18
CA GLN A 74 -11.21 5.22 -0.96
C GLN A 74 -10.49 3.87 -0.92
N ILE A 75 -9.17 3.86 -1.13
CA ILE A 75 -8.39 2.62 -1.14
C ILE A 75 -8.29 2.04 0.27
N ALA A 76 -8.05 2.87 1.29
CA ALA A 76 -8.03 2.43 2.68
C ALA A 76 -9.38 1.87 3.12
N GLY A 77 -10.48 2.54 2.79
CA GLY A 77 -11.84 2.07 3.06
C GLY A 77 -12.15 0.75 2.37
N ALA A 78 -11.78 0.59 1.10
CA ALA A 78 -11.96 -0.65 0.37
C ALA A 78 -11.09 -1.80 0.96
N PHE A 79 -9.90 -1.50 1.46
CA PHE A 79 -9.06 -2.46 2.16
C PHE A 79 -9.69 -2.89 3.49
N VAL A 80 -10.17 -1.95 4.31
CA VAL A 80 -10.86 -2.25 5.58
C VAL A 80 -12.09 -3.13 5.33
N GLN A 81 -12.94 -2.78 4.36
CA GLN A 81 -14.10 -3.59 3.99
C GLN A 81 -13.73 -5.02 3.56
N LEU A 82 -12.56 -5.20 2.93
CA LEU A 82 -12.06 -6.53 2.58
C LEU A 82 -11.60 -7.28 3.83
N VAL A 83 -10.89 -6.63 4.74
CA VAL A 83 -10.46 -7.22 6.02
C VAL A 83 -11.66 -7.64 6.87
N ASP A 84 -12.70 -6.80 6.94
CA ASP A 84 -13.92 -7.09 7.71
C ASP A 84 -14.65 -8.34 7.20
N LYS A 85 -14.60 -8.61 5.89
CA LYS A 85 -15.20 -9.82 5.28
C LYS A 85 -14.38 -11.09 5.51
N LEU A 86 -13.13 -10.96 5.93
CA LEU A 86 -12.23 -12.08 6.22
C LEU A 86 -12.23 -12.48 7.70
N SER A 87 -12.90 -11.68 8.55
CA SER A 87 -13.11 -11.95 9.99
C SER A 87 -14.36 -12.79 10.19
#